data_AF-A0A6L3EPC4-F1
#
_entry.id   AF-A0A6L3EPC4-F1
#
_cell.length_a   1.000
_cell.length_b   1.000
_cell.length_c   1.000
_cell.angle_alpha   90.00
_cell.angle_beta   90.00
_cell.angle_gamma   90.00
#
_symmetry.space_group_name_H-M   'P 1'
#
loop_
_entity.id
_entity.type
_entity.pdbx_description
1 polymer ?
#
loop_
_entity_poly.entity_id
_entity_poly.type
_entity_poly.pdbx_seq_one_letter_code
_entity_poly.pdbx_strand_id
1 'polypeptide(L)' 'DAHELAFTLPRHLPEALGDLAACAPLRRVLGSRFVDAFVEVKNLELTKYNQVVSSWERNFLLLSI' A
#
# COMPACT_ATOMS: atom_id res chain seq x y z
N ASP A 1 -3.13 17.28 -15.88
CA ASP A 1 -2.31 16.48 -14.95
C ASP A 1 -3.18 15.72 -13.97
N ALA A 2 -2.75 14.55 -13.47
CA ALA A 2 -3.51 13.72 -12.52
C ALA A 2 -3.83 14.41 -11.18
N HIS A 3 -3.27 15.60 -10.96
CA HIS A 3 -3.49 16.46 -9.79
C HIS A 3 -4.77 17.33 -9.87
N GLU A 4 -5.44 17.40 -11.02
CA GLU A 4 -6.64 18.23 -11.23
C GLU A 4 -7.96 17.46 -11.08
N LEU A 5 -7.89 16.13 -10.94
CA LEU A 5 -9.06 15.29 -10.72
C LEU A 5 -9.42 15.26 -9.23
N ALA A 6 -10.72 15.19 -8.92
CA ALA A 6 -11.17 14.84 -7.58
C ALA A 6 -10.42 13.56 -7.16
N PHE A 7 -9.73 13.59 -6.01
CA PHE A 7 -8.90 12.48 -5.53
C PHE A 7 -9.72 11.17 -5.50
N THR A 8 -9.56 10.34 -6.52
CA THR A 8 -10.28 9.06 -6.69
C THR A 8 -9.41 7.85 -6.39
N LEU A 9 -8.09 8.04 -6.34
CA LEU A 9 -7.16 6.97 -6.01
C LEU A 9 -6.84 6.96 -4.52
N PRO A 10 -6.72 5.76 -3.92
CA PRO A 10 -6.25 5.59 -2.56
C PRO A 10 -4.93 6.31 -2.30
N ARG A 11 -4.85 6.99 -1.17
CA ARG A 11 -3.62 7.73 -0.78
C ARG A 11 -2.64 6.85 -0.02
N HIS A 12 -3.13 5.73 0.51
CA HIS A 12 -2.33 4.83 1.34
C HIS A 12 -2.44 3.40 0.83
N LEU A 13 -1.35 2.65 0.99
CA LEU A 13 -1.28 1.26 0.55
C LEU A 13 -2.38 0.37 1.15
N PRO A 14 -2.75 0.45 2.45
CA PRO A 14 -3.84 -0.36 2.99
C PRO A 14 -5.18 -0.16 2.27
N GLU A 15 -5.51 1.08 1.94
CA GLU A 15 -6.73 1.45 1.23
C GLU A 15 -6.69 0.88 -0.21
N ALA A 16 -5.56 1.04 -0.91
CA ALA A 16 -5.36 0.47 -2.23
C ALA A 16 -5.47 -1.06 -2.27
N LEU A 17 -4.94 -1.75 -1.25
CA LEU A 17 -5.03 -3.19 -1.14
C LEU A 17 -6.47 -3.65 -0.84
N GLY A 18 -7.21 -2.89 -0.02
CA GLY A 18 -8.64 -3.11 0.22
C GLY A 18 -9.46 -3.01 -1.06
N ASP A 19 -9.24 -1.95 -1.84
CA ASP A 19 -9.92 -1.75 -3.12
C ASP A 19 -9.58 -2.85 -4.12
N LEU A 20 -8.31 -3.25 -4.23
CA LEU A 20 -7.87 -4.34 -5.08
C LEU A 20 -8.51 -5.68 -4.66
N ALA A 21 -8.57 -5.96 -3.36
CA ALA A 21 -9.17 -7.17 -2.82
C ALA A 21 -10.68 -7.24 -3.12
N ALA A 22 -11.37 -6.10 -3.16
CA ALA A 22 -12.81 -6.00 -3.48
C ALA A 22 -13.10 -5.91 -5.00
N CYS A 23 -12.11 -5.60 -5.84
CA CYS A 23 -12.32 -5.35 -7.26
C CYS A 23 -12.56 -6.64 -8.07
N ALA A 24 -13.82 -7.05 -8.20
CA ALA A 24 -14.21 -8.25 -8.96
C ALA A 24 -13.72 -8.28 -10.42
N PRO A 25 -13.74 -7.18 -11.20
CA PRO A 25 -13.17 -7.17 -12.55
C PRO A 25 -11.68 -7.52 -12.56
N LEU A 26 -10.89 -6.91 -11.68
CA LEU A 26 -9.44 -7.18 -11.61
C LEU A 26 -9.15 -8.59 -11.10
N ARG A 27 -9.91 -9.09 -10.12
CA ARG A 27 -9.81 -10.49 -9.66
C ARG A 27 -10.09 -11.48 -10.78
N ARG A 28 -10.99 -11.17 -11.71
CA ARG A 28 -11.29 -12.02 -12.87
C ARG A 28 -10.15 -12.03 -13.88
N VAL A 29 -9.50 -10.89 -14.11
CA VAL A 29 -8.41 -10.75 -15.08
C VAL A 29 -7.10 -11.33 -14.53
N LEU A 30 -6.78 -11.04 -13.27
CA LEU A 30 -5.53 -11.43 -12.62
C LEU A 30 -5.59 -12.80 -11.95
N GLY A 31 -6.80 -13.28 -11.64
CA GLY A 31 -7.04 -14.49 -10.88
C GLY A 31 -7.18 -14.23 -9.38
N SER A 32 -8.21 -14.81 -8.75
CA SER A 32 -8.51 -14.63 -7.32
C SER A 32 -7.33 -15.02 -6.43
N ARG A 33 -6.74 -16.21 -6.67
CA ARG A 33 -5.60 -16.71 -5.88
C ARG A 33 -4.37 -15.78 -5.97
N PHE A 34 -4.16 -15.15 -7.13
CA PHE A 34 -3.07 -14.19 -7.29
C PHE A 34 -3.34 -12.93 -6.48
N VAL A 35 -4.55 -12.36 -6.59
CA VAL A 35 -4.91 -11.15 -5.84
C VAL A 35 -4.81 -11.38 -4.33
N ASP A 36 -5.31 -12.52 -3.84
CA ASP A 36 -5.24 -12.86 -2.41
C ASP A 36 -3.78 -12.97 -1.95
N ALA A 37 -2.94 -13.72 -2.67
CA ALA A 37 -1.52 -13.84 -2.33
C ALA A 37 -0.77 -12.50 -2.40
N PHE A 38 -1.07 -11.67 -3.40
CA PHE A 38 -0.46 -10.35 -3.55
C PHE A 38 -0.81 -9.42 -2.38
N VAL A 39 -2.09 -9.36 -2.02
CA VAL A 39 -2.57 -8.54 -0.89
C VAL A 39 -1.90 -8.97 0.42
N GLU A 40 -1.84 -10.27 0.69
CA GLU A 40 -1.17 -10.80 1.89
C GLU A 40 0.32 -10.45 1.95
N VAL A 41 1.05 -10.64 0.85
CA VAL A 41 2.47 -10.27 0.78
C VAL A 41 2.67 -8.77 1.04
N LYS A 42 1.83 -7.91 0.46
CA LYS A 42 1.94 -6.46 0.63
C LYS A 42 1.58 -6.00 2.04
N ASN A 43 0.60 -6.64 2.68
CA ASN A 43 0.29 -6.40 4.09
C ASN A 43 1.45 -6.80 5.02
N LEU A 44 2.11 -7.93 4.73
CA LEU A 44 3.29 -8.36 5.47
C LEU A 44 4.47 -7.41 5.29
N GLU A 45 4.73 -6.96 4.06
CA GLU A 45 5.75 -5.95 3.76
C GLU A 45 5.50 -4.65 4.53
N LEU A 46 4.27 -4.15 4.53
CA LEU A 46 3.91 -2.93 5.25
C LEU A 46 4.07 -3.08 6.76
N THR A 47 3.66 -4.22 7.31
CA THR A 47 3.83 -4.53 8.73
C THR A 47 5.32 -4.52 9.12
N LYS A 48 6.16 -5.15 8.29
CA LYS A 48 7.62 -5.16 8.51
C LYS A 48 8.24 -3.77 8.37
N TYR A 49 7.79 -2.98 7.40
CA TYR A 49 8.26 -1.61 7.21
C TYR A 49 7.99 -0.76 8.47
N ASN A 50 6.79 -0.85 9.02
CA ASN A 50 6.39 -0.08 10.21
C ASN A 50 7.10 -0.52 11.51
N GLN A 51 7.82 -1.65 11.51
CA GLN A 51 8.55 -2.15 12.68
C GLN A 51 10.00 -1.65 12.74
N VAL A 52 10.49 -0.96 11.70
CA VAL A 52 11.90 -0.56 11.59
C VAL A 52 11.98 0.95 11.37
N VAL A 53 12.89 1.62 12.09
CA VAL A 53 13.19 3.03 11.84
C VAL A 53 13.84 3.16 10.46
N SER A 54 13.15 3.84 9.55
CA SER A 54 13.62 4.09 8.20
C SER A 54 14.85 5.00 8.18
N SER A 55 15.62 4.95 7.10
CA SER A 55 16.75 5.87 6.92
C SER A 55 16.30 7.33 6.91
N TRP A 56 15.10 7.64 6.40
CA TRP A 56 14.55 8.99 6.48
C TRP A 56 14.27 9.38 7.93
N GLU A 57 13.56 8.54 8.69
CA GLU A 57 13.27 8.83 10.11
C GLU A 57 14.56 9.00 10.92
N ARG A 58 15.60 8.20 10.64
CA ARG A 58 16.90 8.42 11.30
C ARG A 58 17.50 9.79 10.97
N ASN A 59 17.44 10.24 9.73
CA ASN A 59 18.05 11.50 9.32
C ASN A 59 17.20 12.74 9.69
N PHE A 60 15.88 12.59 9.88
CA PHE A 60 14.98 13.74 10.05
C PHE A 60 14.19 13.74 11.36
N LEU A 61 14.09 12.61 12.06
CA LEU A 61 13.42 12.50 13.37
C LEU A 61 14.40 12.24 14.53
N LEU A 62 15.61 11.72 14.28
CA LEU A 62 16.60 11.46 15.34
C LEU A 62 17.66 12.56 15.51
N LEU A 63 17.66 13.63 14.70
CA LEU A 63 18.59 14.78 14.85
C LEU A 63 18.06 15.87 15.79
N SER A 64 17.14 15.56 16.71
CA SER A 64 16.59 16.51 17.68
C SER A 64 17.00 16.21 19.13
N ILE A 65 18.28 15.90 19.33
CA ILE A 65 18.94 15.99 20.65
C ILE A 65 20.34 16.55 20.49
#